data_AF-A0A8X6MWR4-F1
#
_entry.id   AF-A0A8X6MWR4-F1
#
_cell.length_a   1.000
_cell.length_b   1.000
_cell.length_c   1.000
_cell.angle_alpha   90.00
_cell.angle_beta   90.00
_cell.angle_gamma   90.00
#
_symmetry.space_group_name_H-M   'P 1'
#
loop_
_entity.id
_entity.type
_entity.pdbx_description
1 polymer ?
#
loop_
_entity_poly.entity_id
_entity_poly.type
_entity_poly.pdbx_seq_one_letter_code
_entity_poly.pdbx_strand_id
1 'polypeptide(L)'
;MMNDRKKRYKEEIGEKDGIWAVLAWLSVLANEKMSVEDILIKHWKKFGRNFFTRYDYENCDAEPCNKMIAELDSVMQSQTLIKKSLASLNKSYVVSKMDNFEYIDPVDKSVASKQ
;
A
#
# COMPACT_ATOMS: atom_id res chain seq x y z
N MET A 1 33.33 19.59 -18.14
CA MET A 1 33.01 18.15 -18.18
C MET A 1 33.21 17.56 -16.79
N MET A 2 32.15 17.55 -15.98
CA MET A 2 32.16 16.86 -14.68
C MET A 2 30.78 16.21 -14.53
N ASN A 3 30.72 15.03 -15.14
CA ASN A 3 29.61 14.09 -15.25
C ASN A 3 28.70 14.03 -14.02
N ASP A 4 27.48 14.54 -14.14
CA ASP A 4 26.25 13.77 -14.42
C ASP A 4 26.12 12.34 -13.85
N ARG A 5 26.74 12.07 -12.69
CA ARG A 5 26.77 10.76 -12.02
C ARG A 5 25.84 10.66 -10.80
N LYS A 6 24.89 11.59 -10.61
CA LYS A 6 23.96 11.55 -9.47
C LYS A 6 22.51 11.20 -9.82
N LYS A 7 22.19 10.86 -11.08
CA LYS A 7 20.81 10.60 -11.51
C LYS A 7 20.51 9.16 -11.98
N ARG A 8 21.44 8.21 -11.81
CA ARG A 8 21.32 6.83 -12.33
C ARG A 8 21.26 5.77 -11.24
N TYR A 9 20.22 5.76 -10.41
CA TYR A 9 19.97 4.64 -9.49
C TYR A 9 18.51 4.18 -9.41
N LYS A 10 17.59 4.71 -10.24
CA LYS A 10 16.18 4.25 -10.21
C LYS A 10 15.39 4.43 -11.52
N GLU A 11 16.08 4.44 -12.65
CA GLU A 11 15.44 4.36 -13.98
C GLU A 11 15.92 3.11 -14.72
N GLU A 12 16.18 2.01 -13.98
CA GLU A 12 16.45 0.72 -14.61
C GLU A 12 15.13 -0.04 -14.69
N ILE A 13 14.57 -0.04 -15.90
CA ILE A 13 13.46 -0.89 -16.35
C ILE A 13 12.10 -0.46 -15.77
N GLY A 14 11.08 -0.33 -16.62
CA GLY A 14 9.70 0.00 -16.22
C GLY A 14 8.98 -1.13 -15.47
N GLU A 15 9.73 -2.07 -14.88
CA GLU A 15 9.22 -3.31 -14.28
C GLU A 15 9.76 -3.48 -12.85
N LYS A 16 9.11 -4.36 -12.09
CA LYS A 16 9.55 -4.71 -10.74
C LYS A 16 10.72 -5.70 -10.84
N ASP A 17 11.86 -5.39 -10.23
CA ASP A 17 13.04 -6.25 -10.22
C ASP A 17 13.27 -6.91 -8.85
N GLY A 18 13.08 -8.23 -8.80
CA GLY A 18 13.29 -9.05 -7.60
C GLY A 18 14.77 -9.26 -7.25
N ILE A 19 15.65 -9.39 -8.25
CA ILE A 19 17.09 -9.60 -8.00
C ILE A 19 17.70 -8.32 -7.45
N TRP A 20 17.34 -7.18 -8.03
CA TRP A 20 17.71 -5.87 -7.50
C TRP A 20 17.27 -5.71 -6.04
N ALA A 21 16.05 -6.10 -5.69
CA ALA A 21 15.56 -6.02 -4.31
C ALA A 21 16.38 -6.88 -3.34
N VAL A 22 16.79 -8.09 -3.77
CA VAL A 22 17.68 -8.96 -2.97
C VAL A 22 19.05 -8.31 -2.78
N LEU A 23 19.66 -7.78 -3.84
CA LEU A 23 20.97 -7.12 -3.77
C LEU A 23 20.93 -5.85 -2.91
N ALA A 24 19.84 -5.09 -2.97
CA ALA A 24 19.61 -3.95 -2.10
C ALA A 24 19.55 -4.37 -0.62
N TRP A 25 18.84 -5.47 -0.31
CA TRP A 25 18.80 -6.03 1.04
C TRP A 25 20.16 -6.55 1.51
N LEU A 26 20.91 -7.24 0.65
CA LEU A 26 22.27 -7.68 0.98
C LEU A 26 23.20 -6.50 1.27
N SER A 27 23.03 -5.38 0.58
CA SER A 27 23.77 -4.14 0.85
C SER A 27 23.45 -3.56 2.22
N VAL A 28 22.16 -3.54 2.60
CA VAL A 28 21.71 -3.11 3.93
C VAL A 28 22.27 -4.04 5.02
N LEU A 29 22.18 -5.35 4.82
CA LEU A 29 22.70 -6.36 5.76
C LEU A 29 24.23 -6.25 5.92
N ALA A 30 24.94 -6.03 4.81
CA ALA A 30 26.38 -5.83 4.83
C ALA A 30 26.80 -4.56 5.57
N ASN A 31 25.96 -3.51 5.59
CA ASN A 31 26.23 -2.28 6.33
C ASN A 31 25.84 -2.38 7.82
N GLU A 32 24.64 -2.88 8.11
CA GLU A 32 24.11 -2.93 9.48
C GLU A 32 24.74 -4.05 10.32
N LYS A 33 25.25 -5.13 9.69
CA LYS A 33 25.80 -6.33 10.38
C LYS A 33 24.84 -6.95 11.40
N MET A 34 23.54 -6.92 11.08
CA MET A 34 22.45 -7.44 11.91
C MET A 34 21.63 -8.46 11.13
N SER A 35 20.85 -9.28 11.85
CA SER A 35 19.87 -10.15 11.20
C SER A 35 18.74 -9.33 10.56
N VAL A 36 18.02 -9.92 9.60
CA VAL A 36 16.83 -9.29 8.99
C VAL A 36 15.79 -8.96 10.06
N GLU A 37 15.57 -9.87 11.03
CA GLU A 37 14.63 -9.69 12.12
C GLU A 37 15.00 -8.47 12.99
N ASP A 38 16.27 -8.36 13.40
CA ASP A 38 16.71 -7.25 14.25
C ASP A 38 16.56 -5.90 13.53
N ILE A 39 16.84 -5.86 12.22
CA ILE A 39 16.62 -4.67 11.39
C ILE A 39 15.13 -4.30 11.37
N LEU A 40 14.23 -5.25 11.20
CA LEU A 40 12.79 -5.00 11.20
C LEU A 40 12.28 -4.55 12.57
N ILE A 41 12.72 -5.19 13.66
CA ILE A 41 12.35 -4.79 15.02
C ILE A 41 12.87 -3.38 15.32
N LYS A 42 14.11 -3.05 14.94
CA LYS A 42 14.68 -1.71 15.06
C LYS A 42 13.87 -0.68 14.26
N HIS A 43 13.45 -1.03 13.04
CA HIS A 43 12.60 -0.19 12.20
C HIS A 43 11.23 0.06 12.84
N TRP A 44 10.56 -0.99 13.33
CA TRP A 44 9.27 -0.87 14.00
C TRP A 44 9.33 -0.08 15.31
N LYS A 45 10.41 -0.23 16.08
CA LYS A 45 10.63 0.60 17.28
C LYS A 45 10.77 2.08 16.94
N LYS A 46 11.35 2.41 15.77
CA LYS A 46 11.58 3.80 15.34
C LYS A 46 10.35 4.45 14.70
N PHE A 47 9.62 3.73 13.85
CA PHE A 47 8.55 4.30 13.01
C PHE A 47 7.14 3.77 13.34
N GLY A 48 7.03 2.84 14.29
CA GLY A 48 5.81 2.07 14.53
C GLY A 48 5.68 0.87 13.59
N ARG A 49 4.73 -0.02 13.87
CA ARG A 49 4.45 -1.22 13.07
C ARG A 49 3.11 -1.09 12.36
N ASN A 50 3.16 -1.11 11.03
CA ASN A 50 1.98 -1.27 10.20
C ASN A 50 1.67 -2.77 10.05
N PHE A 51 0.60 -3.24 10.68
CA PHE A 51 0.13 -4.61 10.50
C PHE A 51 -0.62 -4.71 9.16
N PHE A 52 -0.23 -5.65 8.30
CA PHE A 52 -0.79 -5.82 6.97
C PHE A 52 -1.02 -7.31 6.67
N THR A 53 -2.15 -7.61 6.06
CA THR A 53 -2.52 -8.93 5.52
C THR A 53 -3.46 -8.71 4.34
N ARG A 54 -3.50 -9.65 3.40
CA ARG A 54 -4.36 -9.60 2.20
C ARG A 54 -5.23 -10.86 2.17
N TYR A 55 -6.52 -10.66 1.95
CA TYR A 55 -7.52 -11.73 1.89
C TYR A 55 -7.96 -11.84 0.43
N ASP A 56 -7.64 -12.96 -0.21
CA ASP A 56 -7.97 -13.21 -1.62
C ASP A 56 -9.22 -14.11 -1.68
N TYR A 57 -10.35 -13.55 -2.13
CA TYR A 57 -11.60 -14.29 -2.36
C TYR A 57 -11.67 -14.73 -3.82
N GLU A 58 -11.18 -15.93 -4.09
CA GLU A 58 -11.06 -16.46 -5.45
C GLU A 58 -12.27 -17.28 -5.87
N ASN A 59 -12.52 -17.37 -7.18
CA ASN A 59 -13.59 -18.19 -7.78
C ASN A 59 -14.99 -17.94 -7.19
N CYS A 60 -15.26 -16.68 -6.80
CA CYS A 60 -16.56 -16.26 -6.31
C CYS A 60 -17.51 -15.90 -7.46
N ASP A 61 -18.82 -16.08 -7.25
CA ASP A 61 -19.81 -15.73 -8.26
C ASP A 61 -19.86 -14.21 -8.51
N ALA A 62 -19.83 -13.82 -9.79
CA ALA A 62 -19.72 -12.41 -10.17
C ALA A 62 -20.93 -11.57 -9.73
N GLU A 63 -22.14 -12.12 -9.81
CA GLU A 63 -23.37 -11.39 -9.49
C GLU A 63 -23.41 -10.91 -8.01
N PRO A 64 -23.27 -11.78 -7.00
CA PRO A 64 -23.25 -11.33 -5.60
C PRO A 64 -22.06 -10.44 -5.27
N CYS A 65 -20.88 -10.66 -5.88
CA CYS A 65 -19.72 -9.79 -5.71
C CYS A 65 -19.99 -8.36 -6.22
N ASN A 66 -20.54 -8.24 -7.43
CA ASN A 66 -20.90 -6.93 -7.99
C ASN A 66 -21.96 -6.22 -7.15
N LYS A 67 -22.95 -6.95 -6.64
CA LYS A 67 -23.97 -6.41 -5.74
C LYS A 67 -23.36 -5.88 -4.44
N MET A 68 -22.47 -6.64 -3.81
CA MET A 68 -21.77 -6.24 -2.60
C MET A 68 -20.97 -4.94 -2.81
N ILE A 69 -20.22 -4.84 -3.91
CA ILE A 69 -19.43 -3.63 -4.22
C ILE A 69 -20.36 -2.42 -4.45
N ALA A 70 -21.47 -2.60 -5.17
CA ALA A 70 -22.44 -1.52 -5.40
C ALA A 70 -23.12 -1.03 -4.10
N GLU A 71 -23.39 -1.93 -3.16
CA GLU A 71 -23.90 -1.58 -1.83
C GLU A 71 -22.85 -0.81 -1.02
N LEU A 72 -21.58 -1.22 -1.06
CA LEU A 72 -20.48 -0.51 -0.42
C LEU A 72 -20.30 0.90 -1.01
N ASP A 73 -20.32 1.04 -2.34
CA ASP A 73 -20.28 2.34 -3.01
C ASP A 73 -21.40 3.26 -2.55
N SER A 74 -22.62 2.73 -2.39
CA SER A 74 -23.78 3.49 -1.90
C SER A 74 -23.58 3.97 -0.46
N VAL A 75 -23.02 3.11 0.40
CA VAL A 75 -22.66 3.48 1.78
C VAL A 75 -21.59 4.57 1.80
N MET A 76 -20.59 4.47 0.92
CA MET A 76 -19.52 5.45 0.79
C MET A 76 -20.05 6.81 0.34
N GLN A 77 -20.92 6.85 -0.68
CA GLN A 77 -21.57 8.07 -1.15
C GLN A 77 -22.43 8.74 -0.08
N SER A 78 -23.06 7.96 0.81
CA SER A 78 -23.83 8.51 1.92
C SER A 78 -22.99 9.35 2.88
N GLN A 79 -21.67 9.10 2.95
CA GLN A 79 -20.71 9.73 3.87
C GLN A 79 -21.12 9.64 5.36
N THR A 80 -22.14 8.82 5.69
CA THR A 80 -22.73 8.73 7.03
C THR A 80 -21.82 8.04 8.04
N LEU A 81 -20.77 7.36 7.57
CA LEU A 81 -19.82 6.64 8.41
C LEU A 81 -18.64 7.50 8.86
N ILE A 82 -18.36 8.64 8.21
CA ILE A 82 -17.28 9.55 8.64
C ILE A 82 -17.51 9.98 10.10
N LYS A 83 -16.44 9.96 10.90
CA LYS A 83 -16.43 10.22 12.35
C LYS A 83 -17.21 9.22 13.20
N LYS A 84 -17.84 8.19 12.62
CA LYS A 84 -18.41 7.10 13.41
C LYS A 84 -17.30 6.18 13.92
N SER A 85 -17.56 5.62 15.10
CA SER A 85 -16.66 4.70 15.79
C SER A 85 -17.15 3.27 15.61
N LEU A 86 -16.27 2.39 15.15
CA LEU A 86 -16.49 0.95 15.06
C LEU A 86 -15.59 0.25 16.08
N ALA A 87 -16.16 -0.57 16.95
CA ALA A 87 -15.42 -1.25 18.00
C ALA A 87 -15.35 -2.76 17.73
N SER A 88 -14.20 -3.35 18.01
CA SER A 88 -14.01 -4.81 18.00
C SER A 88 -12.97 -5.19 19.06
N LEU A 89 -13.31 -6.19 19.87
CA LEU A 89 -12.55 -6.56 21.07
C LEU A 89 -12.30 -5.32 21.95
N ASN A 90 -11.04 -5.01 22.24
CA ASN A 90 -10.62 -3.88 23.08
C ASN A 90 -10.11 -2.68 22.25
N LYS A 91 -10.46 -2.60 20.96
CA LYS A 91 -10.03 -1.51 20.07
C LYS A 91 -11.23 -0.82 19.44
N SER A 92 -11.09 0.49 19.25
CA SER A 92 -12.08 1.34 18.59
C SER A 92 -11.43 2.09 17.43
N TYR A 93 -12.10 2.11 16.29
CA TYR A 93 -11.63 2.70 15.04
C TYR A 93 -12.61 3.78 14.60
N VAL A 94 -12.12 5.01 14.41
CA VAL A 94 -12.92 6.12 13.93
C VAL A 94 -12.64 6.32 12.44
N VAL A 95 -13.70 6.34 11.64
CA VAL A 95 -13.57 6.57 10.19
C VAL A 95 -13.14 8.01 9.94
N SER A 96 -11.92 8.20 9.45
CA SER A 96 -11.37 9.53 9.14
C SER A 96 -11.77 10.01 7.74
N LYS A 97 -11.71 9.11 6.75
CA LYS A 97 -12.00 9.34 5.34
C LYS A 97 -12.60 8.09 4.73
N MET A 98 -13.45 8.27 3.73
CA MET A 98 -14.07 7.20 2.95
C MET A 98 -14.30 7.68 1.52
N ASP A 99 -13.63 7.05 0.55
CA ASP A 99 -13.67 7.40 -0.87
C ASP A 99 -13.41 6.18 -1.76
N ASN A 100 -13.88 6.24 -3.00
CA ASN A 100 -13.53 5.27 -4.05
C ASN A 100 -12.27 5.80 -4.74
N PHE A 101 -11.21 5.01 -4.73
CA PHE A 101 -9.89 5.49 -5.14
C PHE A 101 -9.86 5.86 -6.63
N GLU A 102 -9.38 7.07 -6.89
CA GLU A 102 -9.16 7.59 -8.24
C GLU A 102 -7.74 8.12 -8.34
N TYR A 103 -7.07 7.79 -9.45
CA TYR A 103 -5.75 8.30 -9.78
C TYR A 103 -5.79 9.01 -11.13
N ILE A 104 -5.33 10.26 -11.14
CA ILE A 104 -5.15 11.06 -12.35
C ILE A 104 -3.65 11.12 -12.62
N ASP A 105 -3.22 10.56 -13.74
CA ASP A 105 -1.81 10.55 -14.10
C ASP A 105 -1.31 11.98 -14.36
N PRO A 106 -0.25 12.43 -13.66
CA PRO A 106 0.21 13.81 -13.80
C PRO A 106 0.88 14.10 -15.14
N VAL A 107 1.32 13.08 -15.90
CA VAL A 107 2.03 13.17 -17.18
C VAL A 107 1.03 13.25 -18.34
N ASP A 108 0.14 12.26 -18.48
CA ASP A 108 -0.76 12.17 -19.63
C ASP A 108 -2.23 12.52 -19.32
N LYS A 109 -2.55 12.80 -18.05
CA LYS A 109 -3.89 13.13 -17.56
C LYS A 109 -4.92 12.01 -17.72
N SER A 110 -4.49 10.78 -17.97
CA SER A 110 -5.38 9.61 -17.93
C SER A 110 -5.96 9.42 -16.53
N VAL A 111 -7.18 8.90 -16.46
CA VAL A 111 -7.90 8.69 -15.21
C VAL A 111 -8.13 7.20 -15.01
N ALA A 112 -7.61 6.67 -13.90
CA ALA A 112 -7.91 5.33 -13.40
C ALA A 112 -8.88 5.46 -12.22
N SER A 113 -10.13 5.07 -12.43
CA SER A 113 -11.21 5.14 -11.44
C SER A 113 -11.80 3.75 -11.17
N LYS A 114 -12.57 3.60 -10.08
CA LYS A 114 -13.27 2.35 -9.71
C LYS A 114 -12.32 1.16 -9.49
N GLN A 115 -11.26 1.40 -8.72
CA GLN A 115 -10.30 0.37 -8.29
C GLN A 115 -10.77 -0.32 -7.01
#